data_AF-A0A962PT65-F1
#
_entry.id   AF-A0A962PT65-F1
#
_cell.length_a   1.000
_cell.length_b   1.000
_cell.length_c   1.000
_cell.angle_alpha   90.00
_cell.angle_beta   90.00
_cell.angle_gamma   90.00
#
_symmetry.space_group_name_H-M   'P 1'
#
loop_
_entity.id
_entity.type
_entity.pdbx_description
1 polymer ?
#
loop_
_entity_poly.entity_id
_entity_poly.type
_entity_poly.pdbx_seq_one_letter_code
_entity_poly.pdbx_strand_id
1 'polypeptide(L)' 'MAAFVRRADLDFLLFDWLDAEELTARARFADHGRETFAAALDTAEAIAARHFQPHNRKADLEEPRLEN' A
#
# COMPACT_ATOMS: atom_id res chain seq x y z
N MET A 1 18.21 -3.46 -1.64
CA MET A 1 16.90 -3.30 -2.29
C MET A 1 16.30 -2.02 -1.78
N ALA A 2 15.96 -1.06 -2.63
CA ALA A 2 15.32 0.18 -2.18
C ALA A 2 13.91 -0.16 -1.69
N ALA A 3 13.60 0.17 -0.44
CA ALA A 3 12.24 0.07 0.09
C ALA A 3 11.36 1.08 -0.69
N PHE A 4 10.29 0.60 -1.33
CA PHE A 4 9.42 1.40 -2.21
C PHE A 4 8.76 2.57 -1.48
N VAL A 5 8.44 2.36 -0.21
CA VAL A 5 7.90 3.36 0.70
C VAL A 5 8.46 3.05 2.08
N ARG A 6 8.81 4.08 2.87
CA ARG A 6 9.23 3.87 4.26
C ARG A 6 8.00 3.68 5.13
N ARG A 7 7.82 2.47 5.64
CA ARG A 7 6.68 2.11 6.50
C ARG A 7 6.51 3.04 7.70
N ALA A 8 7.61 3.42 8.34
CA ALA A 8 7.59 4.33 9.49
C ALA A 8 7.03 5.73 9.14
N ASP A 9 7.31 6.25 7.94
CA ASP A 9 6.77 7.54 7.53
C ASP A 9 5.25 7.45 7.28
N LEU A 10 4.78 6.35 6.66
CA LEU A 10 3.35 6.12 6.49
C LEU A 10 2.62 5.94 7.82
N ASP A 11 3.21 5.20 8.76
CA ASP A 11 2.63 5.02 10.09
C ASP A 11 2.50 6.35 10.82
N PHE A 12 3.54 7.18 10.77
CA PHE A 12 3.51 8.53 11.34
C PHE A 12 2.42 9.38 10.69
N LEU A 13 2.38 9.45 9.36
CA LEU A 13 1.40 10.26 8.65
C LEU A 13 -0.02 9.82 8.96
N LEU A 14 -0.30 8.51 8.98
CA LEU A 14 -1.64 8.00 9.16
C LEU A 14 -2.11 8.06 10.61
N PHE A 15 -1.27 7.69 11.57
CA PHE A 15 -1.70 7.52 12.96
C PHE A 15 -1.31 8.70 13.85
N ASP A 16 -0.11 9.26 13.69
CA ASP A 16 0.35 10.35 14.56
C ASP A 16 -0.09 11.73 14.03
N TRP A 17 -0.11 11.92 12.71
CA TRP A 17 -0.46 13.21 12.12
C TRP A 17 -1.95 13.33 11.77
N LEU A 18 -2.50 12.34 11.05
CA LEU A 18 -3.87 12.39 10.52
C LEU A 18 -4.91 11.76 11.44
N ASP A 19 -4.49 11.06 12.49
CA ASP A 19 -5.37 10.37 13.42
C ASP A 19 -6.40 9.47 12.72
N ALA A 20 -5.93 8.67 11.75
CA ALA A 20 -6.78 7.88 10.88
C ALA A 20 -7.63 6.83 11.64
N GLU A 21 -7.22 6.45 12.85
CA GLU A 21 -7.96 5.51 13.69
C GLU A 21 -9.34 6.07 14.10
N GLU A 22 -9.51 7.40 14.19
CA GLU A 22 -10.81 8.05 14.46
C GLU A 22 -11.86 7.77 13.38
N LEU A 23 -11.45 7.32 12.18
CA LEU A 23 -12.40 6.89 11.17
C LEU A 23 -13.25 5.71 11.64
N THR A 24 -12.71 4.85 12.51
CA THR A 24 -13.39 3.65 13.04
C THR A 24 -14.58 3.99 13.94
N ALA A 25 -14.63 5.20 14.51
CA ALA A 25 -15.79 5.69 15.27
C ALA A 25 -17.05 5.87 14.39
N ARG A 26 -16.90 5.93 13.06
CA ARG A 26 -18.02 6.03 12.13
C ARG A 26 -18.58 4.64 11.87
N ALA A 27 -19.91 4.49 11.94
CA ALA A 27 -20.60 3.20 11.75
C ALA A 27 -20.19 2.44 10.46
N ARG A 28 -19.83 3.15 9.38
CA ARG A 28 -19.34 2.55 8.13
C ARG A 28 -18.02 1.78 8.28
N PHE A 29 -17.17 2.16 9.23
CA PHE A 29 -15.82 1.64 9.41
C PHE A 29 -15.63 0.96 10.78
N ALA A 30 -16.73 0.68 11.49
CA ALA A 30 -16.69 0.13 12.86
C ALA A 30 -16.10 -1.28 12.95
N ASP A 31 -16.06 -2.03 11.83
CA ASP A 31 -15.45 -3.36 11.74
C ASP A 31 -13.92 -3.30 11.51
N HIS A 32 -13.32 -2.11 11.57
CA HIS A 32 -11.90 -1.89 11.32
C HIS A 32 -11.22 -1.30 12.55
N GLY A 33 -9.92 -1.57 12.66
CA GLY A 33 -9.02 -1.01 13.66
C GLY A 33 -7.64 -0.74 13.08
N ARG A 34 -6.75 -0.16 13.89
CA ARG A 34 -5.35 0.13 13.50
C ARG A 34 -4.65 -1.10 12.91
N GLU A 35 -4.92 -2.27 13.45
CA GLU A 35 -4.40 -3.56 12.98
C GLU A 35 -4.87 -3.89 11.56
N THR A 36 -6.13 -3.61 11.22
CA THR A 36 -6.64 -3.87 9.87
C THR A 36 -6.05 -2.93 8.84
N PHE A 37 -5.81 -1.66 9.20
CA PHE A 37 -5.14 -0.69 8.33
C PHE A 37 -3.68 -1.10 8.11
N ALA A 38 -3.00 -1.52 9.18
CA ALA A 38 -1.62 -1.99 9.08
C ALA A 38 -1.50 -3.24 8.19
N ALA A 39 -2.39 -4.21 8.37
CA ALA A 39 -2.42 -5.43 7.56
C ALA A 39 -2.69 -5.15 6.07
N ALA A 40 -3.55 -4.16 5.76
CA ALA A 40 -3.80 -3.75 4.38
C ALA A 40 -2.52 -3.18 3.73
N LEU A 41 -1.79 -2.33 4.45
CA LEU A 41 -0.52 -1.77 3.99
C LEU A 41 0.57 -2.85 3.83
N ASP A 42 0.67 -3.81 4.76
CA ASP A 42 1.62 -4.93 4.65
C ASP A 42 1.31 -5.81 3.44
N THR A 43 0.03 -6.07 3.20
CA THR A 43 -0.42 -6.82 2.02
C THR A 43 -0.07 -6.07 0.73
N ALA A 44 -0.29 -4.76 0.70
CA ALA A 44 0.07 -3.93 -0.45
C ALA A 44 1.59 -3.94 -0.72
N GLU A 45 2.42 -3.85 0.33
CA GLU A 45 3.87 -3.96 0.21
C GLU A 45 4.30 -5.32 -0.33
N ALA A 46 3.73 -6.41 0.19
CA ALA A 46 4.04 -7.76 -0.28
C ALA A 46 3.68 -7.94 -1.76
N ILE A 47 2.53 -7.44 -2.21
CA ILE A 47 2.12 -7.47 -3.61
C ILE A 47 3.08 -6.61 -4.46
N ALA A 48 3.41 -5.40 -4.01
CA ALA A 48 4.34 -4.51 -4.70
C ALA A 48 5.71 -5.18 -4.91
N ALA A 49 6.27 -5.78 -3.86
CA ALA A 49 7.56 -6.45 -3.93
C ALA A 49 7.54 -7.73 -4.77
N ARG A 50 6.49 -8.55 -4.64
CA ARG A 50 6.41 -9.85 -5.31
C ARG A 50 6.00 -9.76 -6.76
N HIS A 51 5.06 -8.88 -7.08
CA HIS A 51 4.40 -8.85 -8.38
C HIS A 51 4.74 -7.61 -9.21
N PHE A 52 4.90 -6.44 -8.61
CA PHE A 52 5.13 -5.22 -9.40
C PHE A 52 6.62 -4.93 -9.61
N GLN A 53 7.44 -5.01 -8.55
CA GLN A 53 8.86 -4.70 -8.61
C GLN A 53 9.64 -5.48 -9.67
N PRO A 54 9.46 -6.81 -9.83
CA PRO A 54 10.19 -7.58 -10.83
C PRO A 54 9.82 -7.21 -12.26
N HIS A 55 8.59 -6.70 -12.47
CA HIS A 55 8.07 -6.38 -13.80
C HIS A 55 8.29 -4.92 -14.20
N ASN A 56 8.64 -4.03 -13.26
CA ASN A 56 8.73 -2.59 -13.51
C ASN A 56 9.62 -2.25 -14.73
N ARG A 57 10.89 -2.69 -14.72
CA ARG A 57 11.80 -2.47 -15.85
C ARG A 57 11.39 -3.23 -17.10
N LYS A 58 10.82 -4.44 -16.94
CA LYS A 58 10.41 -5.25 -18.09
C LYS A 58 9.27 -4.58 -18.85
N ALA A 59 8.27 -4.08 -18.16
CA ALA A 59 7.12 -3.39 -18.76
C ALA A 59 7.52 -2.08 -19.47
N ASP A 60 8.55 -1.39 -18.97
CA ASP A 60 9.13 -0.20 -19.61
C ASP A 60 9.88 -0.56 -20.91
N LEU A 61 10.62 -1.67 -20.91
CA LEU A 61 11.37 -2.13 -22.09
C LEU A 61 10.50 -2.85 -23.14
N GLU A 62 9.45 -3.54 -22.69
CA GLU A 62 8.55 -4.35 -23.51
C GLU A 62 7.15 -3.74 -23.48
N GLU A 63 7.00 -2.56 -24.11
CA GLU A 63 5.72 -1.88 -24.16
C GLU A 63 4.62 -2.74 -24.83
N PRO A 64 3.35 -2.61 -24.37
CA PRO A 64 2.22 -3.31 -24.98
C PRO A 64 2.08 -2.97 -26.48
N ARG A 65 1.70 -3.97 -27.28
CA ARG A 65 1.44 -3.80 -28.72
C ARG A 65 -0.02 -4.08 -29.02
N LEU A 66 -0.56 -3.32 -29.96
CA LEU A 66 -1.84 -3.63 -30.57
C LEU A 66 -1.61 -4.71 -31.64
N GLU A 67 -2.38 -5.79 -31.58
CA GLU A 67 -2.39 -6.85 -32.58
C GLU A 67 -3.75 -6.85 -33.30
N ASN A 68 -3.74 -7.12 -34.60
CA ASN A 68 -4.93 -7.11 -35.49
C ASN A 68 -5.52 -8.51 -35.68
#